data_AF-A0A2C9JD67-F1
#
_entry.id   AF-A0A2C9JD67-F1
#
_cell.length_a   1.000
_cell.length_b   1.000
_cell.length_c   1.000
_cell.angle_alpha   90.00
_cell.angle_beta   90.00
_cell.angle_gamma   90.00
#
_symmetry.space_group_name_H-M   'P 1'
#
loop_
_entity.id
_entity.type
_entity.pdbx_description
1 polymer ?
#
loop_
_entity_poly.entity_id
_entity_poly.type
_entity_poly.pdbx_seq_one_letter_code
_entity_poly.pdbx_strand_id
1 'polypeptide(L)'
;MLLSFMECIVISWIYGINRFLKDIELMLGKKPFIYWKIMWKFITPTIILFTWGFSVSNIGTVTLGQYRYPTWAIITGWMCGMCSLIPVPLTAIIAVSREKSGTFVQRVRRLAQPAPNWGPSQAADKERYYNSMDDAEFERYEAALLNVDLKSYAKMKKMSSFSDSPSSPKKARPLSPTNSITLYSNIINSV
;
A
#
# COMPACT_ATOMS: atom_id res chain seq x y z
N MET A 1 -3.04 7.12 -19.85
CA MET A 1 -3.09 8.40 -19.13
C MET A 1 -3.93 8.31 -17.87
N LEU A 2 -5.24 8.03 -17.95
CA LEU A 2 -6.08 7.91 -16.74
C LEU A 2 -5.65 6.78 -15.80
N LEU A 3 -5.31 5.59 -16.32
CA LEU A 3 -4.75 4.50 -15.52
C LEU A 3 -3.44 4.90 -14.84
N SER A 4 -2.50 5.45 -15.60
CA SER A 4 -1.21 5.94 -15.10
C SER A 4 -1.38 7.03 -14.03
N PHE A 5 -2.36 7.91 -14.19
CA PHE A 5 -2.71 8.91 -13.19
C PHE A 5 -3.19 8.24 -11.89
N MET A 6 -4.13 7.30 -12.00
CA MET A 6 -4.63 6.55 -10.83
C MET A 6 -3.51 5.78 -10.13
N GLU A 7 -2.62 5.12 -10.87
CA GLU A 7 -1.44 4.43 -10.31
C GLU A 7 -0.51 5.40 -9.57
N CYS A 8 -0.22 6.56 -10.16
CA CYS A 8 0.59 7.59 -9.51
C CYS A 8 -0.07 8.09 -8.21
N ILE A 9 -1.40 8.25 -8.22
CA ILE A 9 -2.17 8.66 -7.04
C ILE A 9 -2.09 7.61 -5.94
N VAL A 10 -2.29 6.34 -6.31
CA VAL A 10 -2.23 5.19 -5.39
C VAL A 10 -0.85 5.12 -4.73
N ILE A 11 0.23 5.18 -5.50
CA ILE A 11 1.60 5.07 -4.97
C ILE A 11 1.93 6.28 -4.07
N SER A 12 1.60 7.49 -4.52
CA SER A 12 2.04 8.72 -3.84
C SER A 12 1.29 9.02 -2.55
N TRP A 13 -0.04 8.80 -2.53
CA TRP A 13 -0.91 9.17 -1.42
C TRP A 13 -1.49 7.99 -0.65
N ILE A 14 -1.87 6.89 -1.31
CA ILE A 14 -2.48 5.74 -0.62
C ILE A 14 -1.39 4.89 0.04
N TYR A 15 -0.42 4.42 -0.75
CA TYR A 15 0.76 3.72 -0.24
C TYR A 15 1.68 4.65 0.55
N GLY A 16 1.82 5.88 0.04
CA GLY A 16 2.53 6.97 0.70
C GLY A 16 3.99 7.06 0.24
N ILE A 17 4.37 8.24 -0.24
CA ILE A 17 5.70 8.46 -0.82
C ILE A 17 6.86 8.14 0.13
N ASN A 18 6.69 8.32 1.44
CA ASN A 18 7.76 8.01 2.40
C ASN A 18 8.04 6.51 2.47
N ARG A 19 7.01 5.67 2.39
CA ARG A 19 7.15 4.22 2.35
C ARG A 19 7.86 3.80 1.07
N PHE A 20 7.40 4.34 -0.07
CA PHE A 20 8.00 4.07 -1.36
C PHE A 20 9.49 4.41 -1.42
N LEU A 21 9.90 5.54 -0.84
CA LEU A 21 11.31 5.92 -0.75
C LEU A 21 12.12 5.00 0.18
N LYS A 22 11.53 4.54 1.30
CA LYS A 22 12.17 3.53 2.17
C LYS A 22 12.37 2.21 1.42
N ASP A 23 11.41 1.79 0.61
CA ASP A 23 11.52 0.56 -0.18
C ASP A 23 12.64 0.68 -1.24
N ILE A 24 12.75 1.83 -1.89
CA ILE A 24 13.84 2.11 -2.84
C ILE A 24 15.20 2.13 -2.13
N GLU A 25 15.27 2.73 -0.94
CA GLU A 25 16.47 2.73 -0.11
C GLU A 25 16.90 1.31 0.28
N LEU A 26 15.93 0.43 0.59
CA LEU A 26 16.20 -0.99 0.86
C LEU A 26 16.77 -1.71 -0.37
N MET A 27 16.23 -1.45 -1.57
CA MET A 27 16.66 -2.10 -2.81
C MET A 27 18.04 -1.62 -3.30
N LEU A 28 18.32 -0.32 -3.18
CA LEU A 28 19.53 0.30 -3.71
C LEU A 28 20.62 0.51 -2.65
N GLY A 29 20.29 0.38 -1.36
CA GLY A 29 21.18 0.66 -0.23
C GLY A 29 21.53 2.15 -0.06
N LYS A 30 20.86 3.06 -0.79
CA LYS A 30 21.09 4.51 -0.75
C LYS A 30 19.77 5.26 -0.69
N LYS A 31 19.71 6.26 0.20
CA LYS A 31 18.53 7.10 0.34
C LYS A 31 18.35 8.03 -0.86
N PRO A 32 17.20 7.98 -1.56
CA PRO A 32 16.91 8.90 -2.66
C PRO A 32 16.81 10.35 -2.18
N PHE A 33 17.26 11.29 -3.01
CA PHE A 33 17.19 12.72 -2.71
C PHE A 33 15.75 13.23 -2.57
N ILE A 34 15.56 14.28 -1.78
CA ILE A 34 14.25 14.90 -1.55
C ILE A 34 13.58 15.41 -2.84
N TYR A 35 14.37 15.74 -3.86
CA TYR A 35 13.88 16.12 -5.18
C TYR A 35 12.95 15.04 -5.78
N TRP A 36 13.34 13.77 -5.68
CA TRP A 36 12.54 12.65 -6.19
C TRP A 36 11.20 12.51 -5.49
N LYS A 37 11.17 12.81 -4.18
CA LYS A 37 9.93 12.83 -3.39
C LYS A 37 8.93 13.85 -3.94
N ILE A 38 9.39 15.06 -4.24
CA ILE A 38 8.54 16.16 -4.75
C ILE A 38 8.10 15.83 -6.18
N MET A 39 9.03 15.32 -6.99
CA MET A 39 8.77 14.94 -8.38
C MET A 39 7.62 13.94 -8.47
N TRP A 40 7.71 12.82 -7.74
CA TRP A 40 6.70 11.76 -7.82
C TRP A 40 5.39 12.13 -7.14
N LYS A 41 5.44 12.91 -6.05
CA LYS A 41 4.23 13.29 -5.32
C LYS A 41 3.41 14.36 -6.03
N PHE A 42 4.04 15.32 -6.70
CA PHE A 42 3.36 16.49 -7.25
C PHE A 42 3.58 16.66 -8.75
N ILE A 43 4.83 16.66 -9.22
CA ILE A 43 5.12 17.03 -10.60
C ILE A 43 4.60 15.97 -11.58
N THR A 44 4.88 14.69 -11.35
CA THR A 44 4.41 13.58 -12.19
C THR A 44 2.87 13.56 -12.34
N PRO A 45 2.06 13.53 -11.26
CA PRO A 45 0.61 13.53 -11.42
C PRO A 45 0.07 14.80 -12.08
N THR A 46 0.69 15.97 -11.83
CA THR A 46 0.31 17.23 -12.49
C THR A 46 0.57 17.18 -14.00
N ILE A 47 1.73 16.68 -14.44
CA ILE A 47 2.04 16.57 -15.88
C ILE A 47 1.10 15.57 -16.57
N ILE A 48 0.80 14.43 -15.93
CA ILE A 48 -0.13 13.44 -16.50
C ILE A 48 -1.53 14.04 -16.64
N LEU A 49 -2.00 14.77 -15.63
CA LEU A 49 -3.30 15.44 -15.68
C LEU A 49 -3.33 16.55 -16.76
N PHE A 50 -2.25 17.33 -16.85
CA PHE A 50 -2.12 18.39 -17.85
C PHE A 50 -2.13 17.84 -19.28
N THR A 51 -1.31 16.82 -19.56
CA THR A 51 -1.23 16.20 -20.90
C THR A 51 -2.54 15.53 -21.29
N TRP A 52 -3.22 14.88 -20.35
CA TRP A 52 -4.56 14.33 -20.59
C TRP A 52 -5.58 15.43 -20.89
N GLY A 53 -5.65 16.47 -20.06
CA GLY A 53 -6.55 17.61 -20.26
C GLY A 53 -6.30 18.32 -21.59
N PHE A 54 -5.03 18.58 -21.92
CA PHE A 54 -4.64 19.16 -23.20
C PHE A 54 -5.07 18.29 -24.39
N SER A 55 -4.91 16.97 -24.28
CA SER A 55 -5.37 16.02 -25.31
C SER A 55 -6.88 16.10 -25.52
N VAL A 56 -7.66 16.15 -24.43
CA VAL A 56 -9.13 16.29 -24.51
C VAL A 56 -9.54 17.64 -25.11
N SER A 57 -8.88 18.74 -24.74
CA SER A 57 -9.19 20.08 -25.28
C SER A 57 -8.88 20.20 -26.77
N ASN A 58 -7.89 19.45 -27.27
CA ASN A 58 -7.51 19.45 -28.69
C ASN A 58 -8.21 18.34 -29.50
N ILE A 59 -9.24 17.68 -28.94
CA ILE A 59 -10.10 16.80 -29.73
C ILE A 59 -10.92 17.65 -30.70
N GLY A 60 -10.41 17.73 -31.94
CA GLY A 60 -11.16 18.25 -33.09
C GLY A 60 -12.26 17.29 -33.53
N THR A 61 -12.97 17.64 -34.60
CA THR A 61 -13.87 16.69 -35.26
C THR A 61 -13.06 15.51 -35.76
N VAL A 62 -13.28 14.32 -35.16
CA VAL A 62 -12.69 13.07 -35.64
C VAL A 62 -13.14 12.91 -37.09
N THR A 63 -12.19 13.00 -38.02
CA THR A 63 -12.42 12.97 -39.46
C THR A 63 -11.45 11.98 -40.09
N LEU A 64 -11.95 11.19 -41.04
CA LEU A 64 -11.15 10.32 -41.88
C LEU A 64 -11.24 10.86 -43.30
N GLY A 65 -10.27 11.68 -43.71
CA GLY A 65 -10.36 12.45 -44.95
C GLY A 65 -11.54 13.43 -44.92
N GLN A 66 -12.50 13.26 -45.84
CA GLN A 66 -13.72 14.08 -45.89
C GLN A 66 -14.88 13.53 -45.02
N TYR A 67 -14.72 12.34 -44.44
CA TYR A 67 -15.77 11.72 -43.64
C TYR A 67 -15.72 12.21 -42.19
N ARG A 68 -16.80 12.84 -41.71
CA ARG A 68 -16.97 13.25 -40.31
C ARG A 68 -17.63 12.13 -39.51
N TYR A 69 -16.99 11.71 -38.42
CA TYR A 69 -17.55 10.67 -37.58
C TYR A 69 -18.85 11.15 -36.89
N PRO A 70 -19.89 10.32 -36.88
CA PRO A 70 -21.12 10.61 -36.17
C PRO A 70 -20.90 10.54 -34.65
N THR A 71 -21.70 11.28 -33.89
CA THR A 71 -21.57 11.40 -32.43
C THR A 71 -21.65 10.06 -31.71
N TRP A 72 -22.48 9.12 -32.18
CA TRP A 72 -22.58 7.79 -31.56
C TRP A 72 -21.25 7.03 -31.60
N ALA A 73 -20.49 7.12 -32.69
CA ALA A 73 -19.21 6.45 -32.84
C ALA A 73 -18.15 7.04 -31.89
N ILE A 74 -18.20 8.36 -31.69
CA ILE A 74 -17.34 9.07 -30.73
C ILE A 74 -17.66 8.60 -29.30
N ILE A 75 -18.95 8.53 -28.94
CA ILE A 75 -19.39 8.05 -27.62
C ILE A 75 -18.93 6.60 -27.39
N THR A 76 -19.08 5.72 -28.39
CA THR A 76 -18.61 4.34 -28.32
C THR A 76 -17.09 4.26 -28.11
N GLY A 77 -16.32 5.12 -28.77
CA GLY A 77 -14.87 5.22 -28.55
C GLY A 77 -14.50 5.58 -27.11
N TRP A 78 -15.19 6.56 -26.52
CA TRP A 78 -15.00 6.92 -25.12
C TRP A 78 -15.41 5.80 -24.16
N MET A 79 -16.51 5.11 -24.44
CA MET A 79 -16.95 3.96 -23.64
C MET A 79 -15.93 2.81 -23.68
N CYS A 80 -15.34 2.55 -24.86
CA CYS A 80 -14.25 1.59 -25.00
C CYS A 80 -13.01 2.02 -24.19
N GLY A 81 -12.64 3.30 -24.21
CA GLY A 81 -11.56 3.83 -23.38
C GLY A 81 -11.82 3.65 -21.88
N MET A 82 -13.04 3.95 -21.43
CA MET A 82 -13.45 3.85 -20.03
C MET A 82 -13.62 2.40 -19.55
N CYS A 83 -13.85 1.43 -20.44
CA CYS A 83 -14.04 0.03 -20.04
C CYS A 83 -12.81 -0.52 -19.30
N SER A 84 -11.61 -0.07 -19.68
CA SER A 84 -10.35 -0.45 -19.05
C SER A 84 -10.21 0.06 -17.60
N LEU A 85 -10.98 1.08 -17.22
CA LEU A 85 -10.96 1.66 -15.88
C LEU A 85 -11.94 0.97 -14.92
N ILE A 86 -12.98 0.29 -15.42
CA ILE A 86 -14.05 -0.33 -14.61
C ILE A 86 -13.55 -1.40 -13.61
N PRO A 87 -12.56 -2.25 -13.93
CA PRO A 87 -12.07 -3.25 -12.98
C PRO A 87 -11.50 -2.66 -11.68
N VAL A 88 -10.90 -1.47 -11.74
CA VAL A 88 -10.30 -0.80 -10.57
C VAL A 88 -11.34 -0.45 -9.49
N PRO A 89 -12.40 0.34 -9.76
CA PRO A 89 -13.45 0.60 -8.77
C PRO A 89 -14.25 -0.66 -8.45
N LEU A 90 -14.48 -1.56 -9.40
CA LEU A 90 -15.23 -2.79 -9.13
C LEU A 90 -14.54 -3.67 -8.08
N THR A 91 -13.23 -3.90 -8.24
CA THR A 91 -12.44 -4.66 -7.25
C THR A 91 -12.35 -3.94 -5.91
N ALA A 92 -12.22 -2.61 -5.91
CA ALA A 92 -12.27 -1.81 -4.68
C ALA A 92 -13.61 -1.94 -3.93
N ILE A 93 -14.74 -1.85 -4.63
CA ILE A 93 -16.08 -2.01 -4.04
C ILE A 93 -16.28 -3.42 -3.50
N ILE A 94 -15.87 -4.45 -4.25
CA ILE A 94 -15.95 -5.86 -3.81
C ILE A 94 -15.09 -6.06 -2.56
N ALA A 95 -13.88 -5.53 -2.52
CA ALA A 95 -13.00 -5.63 -1.36
C ALA A 95 -13.61 -4.96 -0.13
N VAL A 96 -14.14 -3.73 -0.27
CA VAL A 96 -14.80 -3.01 0.83
C VAL A 96 -16.08 -3.71 1.31
N SER A 97 -16.84 -4.29 0.40
CA SER A 97 -18.08 -5.02 0.71
C SER A 97 -17.83 -6.35 1.42
N ARG A 98 -16.71 -7.03 1.12
CA ARG A 98 -16.33 -8.30 1.76
C ARG A 98 -15.76 -8.12 3.16
N GLU A 99 -15.24 -6.93 3.48
CA GLU A 99 -14.73 -6.63 4.83
C GLU A 99 -15.89 -6.52 5.82
N LYS A 100 -16.00 -7.50 6.74
CA LYS A 100 -17.15 -7.64 7.65
C LYS A 100 -17.13 -6.69 8.84
N SER A 101 -15.99 -6.06 9.15
CA SER A 101 -15.76 -5.42 10.45
C SER A 101 -15.49 -3.91 10.36
N GLY A 102 -16.16 -3.12 11.22
CA GLY A 102 -15.89 -1.69 11.42
C GLY A 102 -16.66 -0.73 10.50
N THR A 103 -16.43 0.57 10.72
CA THR A 103 -17.01 1.68 9.94
C THR A 103 -16.40 1.76 8.53
N PHE A 104 -17.11 2.32 7.54
CA PHE A 104 -16.64 2.45 6.15
C PHE A 104 -15.20 2.99 6.03
N VAL A 105 -14.87 4.08 6.74
CA VAL A 105 -13.53 4.68 6.73
C VAL A 105 -12.46 3.73 7.28
N GLN A 106 -12.80 2.93 8.31
CA GLN A 106 -11.88 1.96 8.89
C GLN A 106 -11.63 0.80 7.92
N ARG A 107 -12.65 0.35 7.19
CA ARG A 107 -12.54 -0.69 6.16
C ARG A 107 -11.63 -0.23 5.02
N VAL A 108 -11.88 0.96 4.47
CA VAL A 108 -11.04 1.54 3.42
C VAL A 108 -9.59 1.72 3.89
N ARG A 109 -9.39 2.26 5.10
CA ARG A 109 -8.04 2.44 5.66
C ARG A 109 -7.32 1.12 5.92
N ARG A 110 -8.05 0.04 6.23
CA ARG A 110 -7.48 -1.31 6.40
C ARG A 110 -7.09 -1.91 5.06
N LEU A 111 -7.96 -1.82 4.06
CA LEU A 111 -7.70 -2.34 2.71
C LEU A 111 -6.60 -1.56 1.97
N ALA A 112 -6.36 -0.30 2.35
CA ALA A 112 -5.23 0.48 1.86
C ALA A 112 -3.88 0.07 2.48
N GLN A 113 -3.86 -0.82 3.48
CA GLN A 113 -2.60 -1.31 4.07
C GLN A 113 -2.01 -2.44 3.21
N PRO A 114 -0.67 -2.56 3.18
CA PRO A 114 -0.02 -3.68 2.49
C PRO A 114 -0.47 -5.02 3.09
N ALA A 115 -0.44 -6.06 2.25
CA ALA A 115 -0.83 -7.40 2.67
C ALA A 115 0.08 -7.91 3.82
N PRO A 116 -0.42 -8.75 4.74
CA PRO A 116 0.37 -9.27 5.86
C PRO A 116 1.63 -10.03 5.45
N ASN A 117 1.59 -10.69 4.29
CA ASN A 117 2.70 -11.43 3.70
C ASN A 117 3.62 -10.57 2.80
N TRP A 118 3.41 -9.25 2.76
CA TRP A 118 4.22 -8.35 1.95
C TRP A 118 5.61 -8.13 2.57
N GLY A 119 6.65 -8.33 1.76
CA GLY A 119 8.04 -8.11 2.13
C GLY A 119 9.00 -8.73 1.12
N PRO A 120 10.31 -8.45 1.23
CA PRO A 120 11.33 -9.06 0.38
C PRO A 120 11.33 -10.58 0.54
N SER A 121 11.64 -11.32 -0.53
CA SER A 121 11.61 -12.79 -0.51
C SER A 121 12.84 -13.39 0.18
N GLN A 122 14.02 -12.78 -0.01
CA GLN A 122 15.28 -13.25 0.53
C GLN A 122 15.42 -12.98 2.03
N ALA A 123 16.01 -13.92 2.77
CA ALA A 123 16.18 -13.82 4.22
C ALA A 123 17.02 -12.61 4.65
N ALA A 124 18.13 -12.35 3.94
CA ALA A 124 19.01 -11.21 4.24
C ALA A 124 18.31 -9.86 4.08
N ASP A 125 17.48 -9.72 3.04
CA ASP A 125 16.71 -8.49 2.79
C ASP A 125 15.52 -8.35 3.74
N LYS A 126 14.93 -9.47 4.20
CA LYS A 126 13.90 -9.47 5.25
C LYS A 126 14.43 -8.92 6.56
N GLU A 127 15.61 -9.33 6.98
CA GLU A 127 16.24 -8.80 8.20
C GLU A 127 16.49 -7.29 8.08
N ARG A 128 17.03 -6.84 6.95
CA ARG A 128 17.20 -5.39 6.68
C ARG A 128 15.87 -4.65 6.71
N TYR A 129 14.82 -5.24 6.13
CA TYR A 129 13.48 -4.67 6.12
C TYR A 129 12.91 -4.54 7.54
N TYR A 130 12.99 -5.59 8.37
CA TYR A 130 12.56 -5.55 9.77
C TYR A 130 13.35 -4.54 10.61
N ASN A 131 14.65 -4.39 10.35
CA ASN A 131 15.48 -3.40 11.03
C ASN A 131 15.15 -1.96 10.59
N SER A 132 14.70 -1.77 9.35
CA SER A 132 14.30 -0.45 8.82
C SER A 132 12.89 0.00 9.26
N MET A 133 12.08 -0.90 9.82
CA MET A 133 10.73 -0.59 10.30
C MET A 133 10.76 0.22 11.60
N ASP A 134 9.85 1.19 11.67
CA ASP A 134 9.55 1.90 12.90
C ASP A 134 8.79 0.94 13.86
N ASP A 135 8.93 1.10 15.18
CA ASP A 135 8.37 0.14 16.15
C ASP A 135 6.85 -0.05 16.00
N ALA A 136 6.11 1.03 15.73
CA ALA A 136 4.67 0.98 15.51
C ALA A 136 4.27 0.23 14.22
N GLU A 137 5.16 0.19 13.23
CA GLU A 137 4.94 -0.54 11.98
C GLU A 137 5.25 -2.03 12.18
N PHE A 138 6.31 -2.32 12.93
CA PHE A 138 6.67 -3.68 13.32
C PHE A 138 5.58 -4.34 14.16
N GLU A 139 5.01 -3.65 15.15
CA GLU A 139 3.88 -4.17 15.94
C GLU A 139 2.65 -4.49 15.09
N ARG A 140 2.35 -3.64 14.10
CA ARG A 140 1.24 -3.88 13.17
C ARG A 140 1.50 -5.09 12.28
N TYR A 141 2.74 -5.24 11.84
CA TYR A 141 3.16 -6.38 11.03
C TYR A 141 3.03 -7.69 11.81
N GLU A 142 3.51 -7.75 13.05
CA GLU A 142 3.38 -8.95 13.90
C GLU A 142 1.91 -9.27 14.23
N ALA A 143 1.10 -8.26 14.56
CA ALA A 143 -0.33 -8.44 14.78
C ALA A 143 -1.03 -9.01 13.53
N ALA A 144 -0.65 -8.53 12.33
CA ALA A 144 -1.18 -9.02 11.07
C ALA A 144 -0.75 -10.47 10.77
N LEU A 145 0.49 -10.86 11.07
CA LEU A 145 0.96 -12.24 10.91
C LEU A 145 0.22 -13.23 11.82
N LEU A 146 -0.15 -12.78 13.02
CA LEU A 146 -0.93 -13.58 13.97
C LEU A 146 -2.44 -13.58 13.67
N ASN A 147 -2.90 -12.83 12.67
CA ASN A 147 -4.33 -12.56 12.42
C ASN A 147 -5.07 -12.00 13.65
N VAL A 148 -4.37 -11.22 14.49
CA VAL A 148 -4.90 -10.63 15.73
C VAL A 148 -5.04 -9.11 15.55
N ASP A 149 -6.04 -8.50 16.18
CA ASP A 149 -6.18 -7.06 16.17
C ASP A 149 -5.07 -6.37 16.99
N LEU A 150 -4.69 -5.15 16.59
CA LEU A 150 -3.59 -4.41 17.22
C LEU A 150 -3.79 -4.20 18.74
N LYS A 151 -5.04 -4.07 19.21
CA LYS A 151 -5.32 -3.86 20.64
C LYS A 151 -5.08 -5.14 21.44
N SER A 152 -5.57 -6.27 20.94
CA SER A 152 -5.30 -7.57 21.57
C SER A 152 -3.81 -7.92 21.53
N TYR A 153 -3.12 -7.64 20.41
CA TYR A 153 -1.67 -7.82 20.32
C TYR A 153 -0.92 -6.95 21.37
N ALA A 154 -1.28 -5.66 21.50
CA ALA A 154 -0.67 -4.78 22.50
C ALA A 154 -0.89 -5.30 23.94
N LYS A 155 -2.05 -5.90 24.22
CA LYS A 155 -2.33 -6.55 25.51
C LYS A 155 -1.44 -7.78 25.73
N MET A 156 -1.26 -8.64 24.73
CA MET A 156 -0.37 -9.81 24.80
C MET A 156 1.09 -9.41 25.01
N LYS A 157 1.57 -8.41 24.26
CA LYS A 157 2.91 -7.86 24.41
C LYS A 157 3.15 -7.38 25.84
N LYS A 158 2.19 -6.64 26.41
CA LYS A 158 2.24 -6.20 27.82
C LYS A 158 2.24 -7.38 28.81
N MET A 159 1.43 -8.42 28.57
CA MET A 159 1.39 -9.63 29.40
C MET A 159 2.75 -10.38 29.38
N SER A 160 3.36 -10.52 28.20
CA SER A 160 4.67 -11.19 28.06
C SER A 160 5.81 -10.38 28.69
N SER A 161 5.77 -9.05 28.60
CA SER A 161 6.76 -8.19 29.27
C SER A 161 6.70 -8.28 30.79
N PHE A 162 5.57 -8.73 31.35
CA PHE A 162 5.39 -8.94 32.78
C PHE A 162 5.96 -10.29 33.26
N SER A 163 6.06 -11.30 32.37
CA SER A 163 6.71 -12.58 32.69
C SER A 163 8.24 -12.54 32.60
N ASP A 164 8.81 -11.49 32.02
CA ASP A 164 10.27 -11.32 31.93
C ASP A 164 10.83 -10.85 33.29
N SER A 165 11.63 -11.70 33.93
CA SER A 165 12.34 -11.37 35.18
C SER A 165 13.29 -10.16 34.99
N PRO A 166 13.36 -9.20 35.94
CA PRO A 166 14.10 -7.93 35.78
C PRO A 166 15.62 -8.07 35.60
N SER A 167 16.17 -9.29 35.65
CA SER A 167 17.59 -9.59 35.43
C SER A 167 17.99 -9.79 33.96
N SER A 168 17.04 -9.75 33.02
CA SER A 168 17.35 -9.96 31.60
C SER A 168 17.73 -8.63 30.92
N PRO A 169 18.86 -8.54 30.19
CA PRO A 169 19.22 -7.33 29.46
C PRO A 169 18.08 -6.97 28.49
N LYS A 170 17.79 -5.67 28.32
CA LYS A 170 16.78 -5.16 27.40
C LYS A 170 16.87 -5.91 26.07
N LYS A 171 15.92 -6.81 25.83
CA LYS A 171 15.98 -7.78 24.73
C LYS A 171 16.06 -6.99 23.42
N ALA A 172 17.14 -7.20 22.66
CA ALA A 172 17.26 -6.64 21.32
C ALA A 172 16.04 -7.08 20.47
N ARG A 173 15.63 -6.23 19.52
CA ARG A 173 14.53 -6.53 18.58
C ARG A 173 14.73 -7.96 18.05
N PRO A 174 13.72 -8.85 18.11
CA PRO A 174 13.91 -10.21 17.64
C PRO A 174 14.33 -10.17 16.16
N LEU A 175 15.46 -10.81 15.85
CA LEU A 175 16.06 -10.82 14.50
C LEU A 175 15.11 -11.39 13.43
N SER A 176 14.09 -12.15 13.85
CA SER A 176 13.02 -12.64 13.00
C SER A 176 11.70 -12.74 13.77
N PRO A 177 10.56 -12.34 13.18
CA PRO A 177 9.23 -12.54 13.75
C PRO A 177 8.88 -14.01 14.00
N THR A 178 9.61 -14.96 13.40
CA THR A 178 9.37 -16.40 13.60
C THR A 178 9.54 -16.81 15.07
N ASN A 179 10.46 -16.20 15.80
CA ASN A 179 10.73 -16.52 17.20
C ASN A 179 9.72 -15.88 18.16
N SER A 180 9.16 -14.72 17.82
CA SER A 180 8.08 -14.09 18.58
C SER A 180 6.75 -14.83 18.33
N ILE A 181 6.47 -15.23 17.08
CA ILE A 181 5.27 -15.99 16.72
C ILE A 181 5.21 -17.32 17.48
N THR A 182 6.31 -18.08 17.55
CA THR A 182 6.33 -19.35 18.31
C THR A 182 6.13 -19.13 19.81
N LEU A 183 6.69 -18.06 20.38
CA LEU A 183 6.45 -17.69 21.78
C LEU A 183 4.97 -17.34 22.03
N TYR A 184 4.39 -16.47 21.20
CA TYR A 184 3.00 -16.05 21.38
C TYR A 184 1.99 -17.15 21.04
N SER A 185 2.24 -18.01 20.06
CA SER A 185 1.40 -19.17 19.79
C SER A 185 1.39 -20.16 20.96
N ASN A 186 2.54 -20.35 21.60
CA ASN A 186 2.63 -21.19 22.80
C ASN A 186 1.87 -20.57 23.98
N ILE A 187 1.92 -19.24 24.14
CA ILE A 187 1.12 -18.54 25.16
C ILE A 187 -0.38 -18.71 24.88
N ILE A 188 -0.82 -18.53 23.62
CA ILE A 188 -2.23 -18.71 23.21
C ILE A 188 -2.71 -20.14 23.47
N ASN A 189 -1.85 -21.15 23.24
CA ASN A 189 -2.19 -22.56 23.49
C ASN A 189 -2.07 -22.99 24.97
N SER A 190 -1.49 -22.14 25.82
CA SER A 190 -1.26 -22.42 27.26
C SER A 190 -2.29 -21.78 28.19
N VAL A 191 -3.24 -21.02 27.64
CA VAL A 191 -4.38 -20.40 28.34
C VAL A 191 -5.66 -21.11 27.91
#